data_AF-A0A0A6UJC9-F1
#
_entry.id   AF-A0A0A6UJC9-F1
#
_cell.length_a   1.000
_cell.length_b   1.000
_cell.length_c   1.000
_cell.angle_alpha   90.00
_cell.angle_beta   90.00
_cell.angle_gamma   90.00
#
_symmetry.space_group_name_H-M   'P 1'
#
loop_
_entity.id
_entity.type
_entity.pdbx_description
1 polymer ?
#
loop_
_entity_poly.entity_id
_entity_poly.type
_entity_poly.pdbx_seq_one_letter_code
_entity_poly.pdbx_strand_id
1 'polypeptide(L)'
;MSGHSKWATTKHKKAVIDAKRGKMFAKLIKNIEVAARTGGGDPAGNPTLYDAIQKAKKSSVPNDNINNAVKRGSGLEAGGADWQTIMYEGYGPNGVALLIECLTDNRNRAATEVRTRLTRNAGTFADA
;
A
#
# COMPACT_ATOMS: atom_id res chain seq x y z
N MET A 1 36.99 -5.32 5.61
CA MET A 1 36.71 -6.58 4.87
C MET A 1 35.85 -7.47 5.76
N SER A 2 34.64 -7.84 5.34
CA SER A 2 33.77 -8.72 6.12
C SER A 2 34.31 -10.15 6.11
N GLY A 3 35.01 -10.53 7.18
CA GLY A 3 35.55 -11.88 7.37
C GLY A 3 34.45 -12.94 7.53
N HIS A 4 34.62 -14.03 6.78
CA HIS A 4 34.11 -15.39 7.00
C HIS A 4 32.61 -15.75 6.99
N SER A 5 31.68 -14.86 6.62
CA SER A 5 30.33 -15.35 6.28
C SER A 5 29.67 -14.57 5.13
N LYS A 6 30.08 -14.93 3.91
CA LYS A 6 29.39 -14.53 2.66
C LYS A 6 27.90 -14.86 2.73
N TRP A 7 27.57 -16.01 3.33
CA TRP A 7 26.19 -16.44 3.57
C TRP A 7 25.43 -15.50 4.51
N ALA A 8 25.96 -15.20 5.71
CA ALA A 8 25.23 -14.35 6.67
C ALA A 8 24.98 -12.95 6.10
N THR A 9 25.99 -12.37 5.44
CA THR A 9 25.86 -11.06 4.79
C THR A 9 24.79 -11.07 3.69
N THR A 10 24.78 -12.13 2.85
CA THR A 10 23.77 -12.30 1.79
C THR A 10 22.38 -12.52 2.36
N LYS A 11 22.26 -13.33 3.42
CA LYS A 11 21.01 -13.60 4.13
C LYS A 11 20.39 -12.31 4.67
N HIS A 12 21.17 -11.48 5.38
CA HIS A 12 20.68 -10.21 5.93
C HIS A 12 20.25 -9.23 4.83
N LYS A 13 21.05 -9.10 3.76
CA LYS A 13 20.69 -8.23 2.62
C LYS A 13 19.40 -8.71 1.94
N LYS A 14 19.29 -10.02 1.68
CA LYS A 14 18.10 -10.61 1.07
C LYS A 14 16.86 -10.40 1.94
N ALA A 15 16.95 -10.64 3.24
CA ALA A 15 15.83 -10.44 4.16
C ALA A 15 15.26 -9.00 4.13
N VAL A 16 16.14 -7.98 4.06
CA VAL A 16 15.71 -6.58 3.95
C VAL A 16 15.04 -6.30 2.61
N ILE A 17 15.56 -6.85 1.51
CA ILE A 17 15.00 -6.69 0.17
C ILE A 17 13.63 -7.37 0.08
N ASP A 18 13.53 -8.60 0.58
CA ASP A 18 12.29 -9.38 0.57
C ASP A 18 11.22 -8.71 1.43
N ALA A 19 11.58 -8.15 2.60
CA ALA A 19 10.66 -7.38 3.42
C ALA A 19 10.14 -6.11 2.73
N LYS A 20 11.00 -5.40 1.99
CA LYS A 20 10.59 -4.24 1.18
C LYS A 20 9.67 -4.66 0.02
N ARG A 21 10.00 -5.76 -0.65
CA ARG A 21 9.18 -6.33 -1.75
C ARG A 21 7.80 -6.78 -1.25
N GLY A 22 7.72 -7.44 -0.10
CA GLY A 22 6.45 -7.84 0.51
C GLY A 22 5.52 -6.64 0.77
N LYS A 23 6.07 -5.54 1.31
CA LYS A 23 5.32 -4.28 1.49
C LYS A 23 4.86 -3.67 0.15
N MET A 24 5.68 -3.73 -0.88
CA MET A 24 5.33 -3.26 -2.23
C MET A 24 4.18 -4.09 -2.83
N PHE A 25 4.23 -5.41 -2.69
CA PHE A 25 3.18 -6.31 -3.19
C PHE A 25 1.85 -6.05 -2.50
N ALA A 26 1.86 -5.89 -1.18
CA ALA A 26 0.65 -5.55 -0.43
C ALA A 26 0.00 -4.25 -0.92
N LYS A 27 0.80 -3.22 -1.25
CA LYS A 27 0.28 -1.96 -1.82
C LYS A 27 -0.34 -2.15 -3.20
N LEU A 28 0.34 -2.88 -4.09
CA LEU A 28 -0.15 -3.12 -5.46
C LEU A 28 -1.47 -3.91 -5.46
N ILE A 29 -1.58 -4.93 -4.59
CA ILE A 29 -2.80 -5.73 -4.43
C ILE A 29 -3.98 -4.87 -3.93
N LYS A 30 -3.75 -4.01 -2.93
CA LYS A 30 -4.79 -3.08 -2.47
C LYS A 30 -5.26 -2.12 -3.56
N ASN A 31 -4.33 -1.61 -4.38
CA ASN A 31 -4.70 -0.72 -5.48
C ASN A 31 -5.56 -1.43 -6.54
N ILE A 32 -5.28 -2.70 -6.83
CA ILE A 32 -6.10 -3.52 -7.74
C ILE A 32 -7.51 -3.71 -7.16
N GLU A 33 -7.62 -4.00 -5.86
CA GLU A 33 -8.90 -4.12 -5.17
C GLU A 33 -9.76 -2.86 -5.26
N VAL A 34 -9.17 -1.70 -4.96
CA VAL A 34 -9.87 -0.41 -5.01
C VAL A 34 -10.31 -0.07 -6.42
N ALA A 35 -9.44 -0.30 -7.41
CA ALA A 35 -9.77 -0.07 -8.82
C ALA A 35 -10.92 -0.97 -9.28
N ALA A 36 -10.88 -2.27 -8.93
CA ALA A 36 -11.93 -3.23 -9.25
C ALA A 36 -13.26 -2.92 -8.54
N ARG A 37 -13.21 -2.36 -7.32
CA ARG A 37 -14.42 -1.91 -6.61
C ARG A 37 -15.06 -0.69 -7.25
N THR A 38 -14.26 0.29 -7.64
CA THR A 38 -14.76 1.59 -8.14
C THR A 38 -15.30 1.48 -9.56
N GLY A 39 -14.63 0.71 -10.43
CA GLY A 39 -14.95 0.63 -11.85
C GLY A 39 -15.36 -0.76 -12.34
N GLY A 40 -15.60 -1.72 -11.44
CA GLY A 40 -15.92 -3.10 -11.80
C GLY A 40 -14.69 -3.96 -12.12
N GLY A 41 -14.89 -5.28 -12.12
CA GLY A 41 -13.83 -6.29 -12.22
C GLY A 41 -13.33 -6.59 -13.64
N ASP A 42 -13.89 -5.95 -14.67
CA ASP A 42 -13.46 -6.15 -16.06
C ASP A 42 -12.37 -5.13 -16.45
N PRO A 43 -11.12 -5.57 -16.72
CA PRO A 43 -10.06 -4.68 -17.14
C PRO A 43 -10.30 -4.01 -18.51
N ALA A 44 -11.16 -4.55 -19.37
CA ALA A 44 -11.48 -3.93 -20.66
C ALA A 44 -12.39 -2.70 -20.48
N GLY A 45 -13.33 -2.75 -19.53
CA GLY A 45 -14.21 -1.64 -19.17
C GLY A 45 -13.62 -0.67 -18.13
N ASN A 46 -12.51 -1.02 -17.49
CA ASN A 46 -11.91 -0.26 -16.38
C ASN A 46 -10.40 0.01 -16.63
N PRO A 47 -10.05 1.16 -17.26
CA PRO A 47 -8.67 1.52 -17.54
C PRO A 47 -7.79 1.62 -16.27
N THR A 48 -8.37 2.08 -15.16
CA THR A 48 -7.67 2.17 -13.87
C THR A 48 -7.26 0.79 -13.36
N LEU A 49 -8.13 -0.21 -13.51
CA LEU A 49 -7.84 -1.59 -13.15
C LEU A 49 -6.79 -2.20 -14.09
N TYR A 50 -6.89 -1.94 -15.39
CA TYR A 50 -5.89 -2.38 -16.36
C TYR A 50 -4.49 -1.88 -15.99
N ASP A 51 -4.35 -0.58 -15.73
CA ASP A 51 -3.08 0.02 -15.34
C ASP A 51 -2.54 -0.53 -14.02
N ALA A 52 -3.41 -0.76 -13.03
CA ALA A 52 -3.04 -1.36 -11.75
C ALA A 52 -2.49 -2.79 -11.94
N ILE A 53 -3.14 -3.59 -12.79
CA ILE A 53 -2.70 -4.95 -13.14
C ILE A 53 -1.35 -4.92 -13.85
N GLN A 54 -1.15 -4.02 -14.82
CA GLN A 54 0.12 -3.89 -15.53
C GLN A 54 1.26 -3.50 -14.60
N LYS A 55 1.04 -2.56 -13.68
CA LYS A 55 2.02 -2.17 -12.65
C LYS A 55 2.37 -3.33 -11.72
N ALA A 56 1.38 -4.16 -11.35
CA ALA A 56 1.61 -5.34 -10.52
C ALA A 56 2.44 -6.42 -11.25
N LYS A 57 2.11 -6.70 -12.51
CA LYS A 57 2.86 -7.64 -13.36
C LYS A 57 4.29 -7.19 -13.59
N LYS A 58 4.51 -5.89 -13.89
CA LYS A 58 5.85 -5.31 -14.02
C LYS A 58 6.70 -5.46 -12.76
N SER A 59 6.05 -5.49 -11.60
CA SER A 59 6.70 -5.68 -10.29
C SER A 59 6.88 -7.16 -9.89
N SER A 60 6.52 -8.09 -10.78
CA SER A 60 6.55 -9.55 -10.54
C SER A 60 5.64 -10.02 -9.39
N VAL A 61 4.50 -9.36 -9.19
CA VAL A 61 3.44 -9.90 -8.33
C VAL A 61 2.88 -11.17 -8.99
N PRO A 62 2.73 -12.29 -8.25
CA PRO A 62 2.14 -13.52 -8.80
C PRO A 62 0.74 -13.29 -9.38
N ASN A 63 0.45 -13.89 -10.52
CA ASN A 63 -0.85 -13.73 -11.22
C ASN A 63 -2.04 -14.18 -10.36
N ASP A 64 -1.87 -15.22 -9.54
CA ASP A 64 -2.92 -15.72 -8.65
C ASP A 64 -3.34 -14.64 -7.63
N ASN A 65 -2.37 -13.91 -7.08
CA ASN A 65 -2.65 -12.82 -6.16
C ASN A 65 -3.40 -11.68 -6.84
N ILE A 66 -3.05 -11.37 -8.10
CA ILE A 66 -3.74 -10.35 -8.90
C ILE A 66 -5.20 -10.78 -9.13
N ASN A 67 -5.42 -12.00 -9.62
CA ASN A 67 -6.77 -12.52 -9.90
C ASN A 67 -7.65 -12.54 -8.65
N ASN A 68 -7.09 -12.95 -7.51
CA ASN A 68 -7.80 -12.95 -6.23
C ASN A 68 -8.13 -11.52 -5.76
N ALA A 69 -7.25 -10.55 -5.99
CA ALA A 69 -7.52 -9.14 -5.68
C ALA A 69 -8.65 -8.57 -6.55
N VAL A 70 -8.69 -8.91 -7.85
CA VAL A 70 -9.77 -8.49 -8.75
C VAL A 70 -11.12 -9.08 -8.29
N LYS A 71 -11.15 -10.37 -7.96
CA LYS A 71 -12.37 -11.04 -7.46
C LYS A 71 -12.87 -10.42 -6.15
N ARG A 72 -11.96 -10.13 -5.20
CA ARG A 72 -12.31 -9.49 -3.92
C ARG A 72 -12.79 -8.05 -4.10
N GLY A 73 -12.16 -7.29 -4.99
CA GLY A 73 -12.56 -5.91 -5.28
C GLY A 73 -13.89 -5.80 -6.02
N SER A 74 -14.17 -6.73 -6.95
CA SER A 74 -15.41 -6.76 -7.73
C SER A 74 -16.62 -7.36 -7.01
N GLY A 75 -16.45 -7.83 -5.76
CA GLY A 75 -17.53 -8.42 -4.98
C GLY A 75 -17.90 -9.86 -5.35
N LEU A 76 -17.10 -10.51 -6.21
CA LEU A 76 -17.26 -11.92 -6.57
C LEU A 76 -16.82 -12.87 -5.45
N GLU A 77 -16.10 -12.36 -4.45
CA GLU A 77 -15.64 -13.11 -3.27
C GLU A 77 -15.92 -12.30 -1.99
N ALA A 78 -16.45 -12.96 -0.95
CA ALA A 78 -16.74 -12.33 0.33
C ALA A 78 -15.47 -11.92 1.09
N GLY A 79 -15.54 -10.88 1.92
CA GLY A 79 -14.43 -10.42 2.76
C GLY A 79 -13.66 -9.20 2.22
N GLY A 80 -14.20 -8.49 1.24
CA GLY A 80 -13.66 -7.19 0.83
C GLY A 80 -13.87 -6.14 1.94
N ALA A 81 -12.81 -5.74 2.63
CA ALA A 81 -12.84 -4.61 3.57
C ALA A 81 -13.26 -3.31 2.85
N ASP A 82 -14.02 -2.43 3.49
CA ASP A 82 -14.48 -1.17 2.89
C ASP A 82 -13.36 -0.13 2.86
N TRP A 83 -12.54 -0.18 1.82
CA TRP A 83 -11.41 0.71 1.61
C TRP A 83 -11.90 2.08 1.17
N GLN A 84 -11.61 3.09 1.99
CA GLN A 84 -11.85 4.49 1.70
C GLN A 84 -10.52 5.24 1.62
N THR A 85 -10.46 6.19 0.69
CA THR A 85 -9.36 7.16 0.60
C THR A 85 -9.68 8.33 1.53
N ILE A 86 -8.74 8.65 2.41
CA ILE A 86 -8.85 9.74 3.39
C ILE A 86 -7.60 10.60 3.25
N MET A 87 -7.80 11.92 3.23
CA MET A 87 -6.72 12.89 3.24
C MET A 87 -6.54 13.42 4.65
N TYR A 88 -5.30 13.46 5.12
CA TYR A 88 -4.93 14.12 6.36
C TYR A 88 -3.98 15.27 6.07
N GLU A 89 -4.09 16.30 6.87
CA GLU A 89 -3.20 17.45 6.80
C GLU A 89 -2.28 17.49 8.02
N GLY A 90 -1.13 18.13 7.87
CA GLY A 90 -0.22 18.30 8.98
C GLY A 90 0.98 19.13 8.62
N TYR A 91 1.79 19.42 9.62
CA TYR A 91 3.03 20.14 9.47
C TYR A 91 4.19 19.27 9.93
N GLY A 92 5.25 19.22 9.14
CA GLY A 92 6.53 18.64 9.52
C GLY A 92 7.40 19.60 10.34
N PRO A 93 8.65 19.20 10.64
CA PRO A 93 9.63 20.08 11.24
C PRO A 93 9.77 21.39 10.46
N ASN A 94 9.98 22.50 11.16
CA ASN A 94 10.10 23.83 10.57
C ASN A 94 8.86 24.32 9.79
N GLY A 95 7.68 23.78 10.07
CA GLY A 95 6.42 24.28 9.50
C GLY A 95 6.15 23.87 8.05
N VAL A 96 6.82 22.83 7.55
CA VAL A 96 6.57 22.29 6.19
C VAL A 96 5.18 21.68 6.12
N ALA A 97 4.30 22.19 5.27
CA ALA A 97 2.97 21.62 5.07
C ALA A 97 3.05 20.23 4.40
N LEU A 98 2.26 19.29 4.91
CA LEU A 98 2.16 17.91 4.44
C LEU A 98 0.71 17.57 4.15
N LEU A 99 0.48 17.02 2.96
CA LEU A 99 -0.78 16.40 2.57
C LEU A 99 -0.57 14.89 2.50
N ILE A 100 -1.31 14.14 3.31
CA ILE A 100 -1.09 12.71 3.55
C ILE A 100 -2.32 11.93 3.07
N GLU A 101 -2.19 11.29 1.91
CA GLU A 101 -3.20 10.37 1.38
C GLU A 101 -3.09 9.00 2.07
N CYS A 102 -4.21 8.53 2.60
CA CYS A 102 -4.33 7.24 3.27
C CYS A 102 -5.44 6.40 2.62
N LEU A 103 -5.11 5.16 2.28
CA LEU A 103 -6.09 4.14 1.94
C LEU A 103 -6.31 3.23 3.15
N THR A 104 -7.49 3.27 3.76
CA THR A 104 -7.79 2.54 4.99
C THR A 104 -9.22 2.01 5.00
N ASP A 105 -9.43 0.90 5.70
CA ASP A 105 -10.74 0.36 6.08
C ASP A 105 -11.21 0.85 7.45
N ASN A 106 -10.35 1.60 8.15
CA ASN A 106 -10.64 2.16 9.46
C ASN A 106 -10.01 3.55 9.61
N ARG A 107 -10.86 4.59 9.61
CA ARG A 107 -10.46 6.00 9.75
C ARG A 107 -9.74 6.26 11.07
N ASN A 108 -10.28 5.77 12.19
CA ASN A 108 -9.73 6.01 13.53
C ASN A 108 -8.32 5.43 13.69
N ARG A 109 -8.09 4.23 13.14
CA ARG A 109 -6.75 3.60 13.12
C ARG A 109 -5.77 4.43 12.29
N ALA A 110 -6.17 4.84 11.09
CA ALA A 110 -5.31 5.63 10.21
C ALA A 110 -4.95 7.00 10.83
N ALA A 111 -5.93 7.74 11.36
CA ALA A 111 -5.69 9.02 12.02
C ALA A 111 -4.72 8.89 13.20
N THR A 112 -4.89 7.84 14.02
CA THR A 112 -4.00 7.58 15.17
C THR A 112 -2.57 7.25 14.72
N GLU A 113 -2.42 6.41 13.69
CA GLU A 113 -1.11 6.08 13.13
C GLU A 113 -0.42 7.31 12.54
N VAL A 114 -1.13 8.12 11.74
CA VAL A 114 -0.59 9.34 11.12
C VAL A 114 -0.18 10.35 12.18
N ARG A 115 -1.06 10.63 13.15
CA ARG A 115 -0.75 11.51 14.29
C ARG A 115 0.50 11.05 15.02
N THR A 116 0.57 9.77 15.38
CA THR A 116 1.72 9.20 16.11
C THR A 116 3.02 9.34 15.30
N ARG A 117 2.96 9.15 13.98
CA ARG A 117 4.13 9.30 13.10
C ARG A 117 4.58 10.74 12.97
N LEU A 118 3.66 11.69 12.85
CA LEU A 118 4.00 13.12 12.81
C LEU A 118 4.61 13.59 14.13
N THR A 119 3.96 13.31 15.26
CA THR A 119 4.42 13.73 16.58
C THR A 119 5.80 13.16 16.94
N ARG A 120 6.08 11.89 16.59
CA ARG A 120 7.40 11.29 16.81
C ARG A 120 8.52 11.91 15.96
N ASN A 121 8.19 12.60 14.87
CA ASN A 121 9.14 13.24 13.98
C ASN A 121 9.07 14.77 14.06
N ALA A 122 8.72 15.32 15.22
CA ALA A 122 8.63 16.77 15.47
C ALA A 122 7.68 17.53 14.51
N GLY A 123 6.64 16.83 14.05
CA GLY A 123 5.52 17.42 13.30
C GLY A 123 4.24 17.52 14.14
N THR A 124 3.25 18.22 13.59
CA THR A 124 1.91 18.36 14.15
C THR A 124 0.86 17.84 13.17
N PHE A 125 -0.14 17.16 13.71
CA PHE A 125 -1.30 16.73 12.94
C PHE A 125 -2.29 17.90 12.92
N ALA A 126 -2.64 18.38 11.72
CA ALA A 126 -3.73 19.31 11.54
C ALA A 126 -4.99 18.46 11.31
N ASP A 127 -6.09 18.83 11.96
CA ASP A 127 -7.28 17.98 12.02
C ASP A 127 -7.88 17.65 10.64
N ALA A 128 -8.69 16.59 10.59
CA ALA A 128 -9.32 16.06 9.37
C ALA A 128 -10.69 16.66 9.07
#